data_AF-A0A932YD44-F1
#
_entry.id   AF-A0A932YD44-F1
#
_cell.length_a   1.000
_cell.length_b   1.000
_cell.length_c   1.000
_cell.angle_alpha   90.00
_cell.angle_beta   90.00
_cell.angle_gamma   90.00
#
_symmetry.space_group_name_H-M   'P 1'
#
loop_
_entity.id
_entity.type
_entity.pdbx_description
1 polymer ?
#
loop_
_entity_poly.entity_id
_entity_poly.type
_entity_poly.pdbx_seq_one_letter_code
_entity_poly.pdbx_strand_id
1 'polypeptide(L)'
;MEGKTASPLSFSWKGAAARVNWDELIKKWKKENQPLGFLSPPGPDETKQLRAALKPWKGKIERYCLIGIGGSALPAKSLLSFINPKPIKPRCWVLDTIDPATIREHPALQTDAMAKTLFHIVSKSGATMEVELLRRRVLQEIESRQIQNWKERFLVTTTPAPGNLLQQWAARNRIPILPLDENIGGRFSSFSAVTYAAAEFSGISLDDLREGARWALAAKEAASRYAELLLQEIKRKRTVLGFFLYGDCLTELGQLLLQLFAESLGKEGRGLTPTTFIGTRDQHSLLQLYLGGPADKMATIIWLDQKKDQPLGRALWASAQGVAQSLKTRRVPVFQIQIHQNDAKTYGCLVQFFHLATIALGHLMGVNPFDQPMVDLQKKYTQELLGR
;
A
#
# COMPACT_ATOMS: atom_id res chain seq x y z
N MET A 1 32.74 13.26 0.08
CA MET A 1 31.67 14.19 0.51
C MET A 1 30.37 13.68 -0.10
N GLU A 2 29.66 12.81 0.62
CA GLU A 2 28.32 12.38 0.20
C GLU A 2 27.38 13.59 0.31
N GLY A 3 26.86 14.05 -0.83
CA GLY A 3 25.89 15.13 -0.85
C GLY A 3 24.68 14.72 0.00
N LYS A 4 24.43 15.44 1.09
CA LYS A 4 23.18 15.31 1.85
C LYS A 4 22.03 15.70 0.92
N THR A 5 21.44 14.71 0.25
CA THR A 5 20.21 14.92 -0.51
C THR A 5 19.14 15.39 0.46
N ALA A 6 18.40 16.43 0.08
CA ALA A 6 17.31 16.95 0.89
C ALA A 6 16.27 15.85 1.17
N SER A 7 15.63 15.92 2.35
CA SER A 7 14.56 15.00 2.72
C SER A 7 13.45 14.98 1.65
N PRO A 8 12.92 13.80 1.25
CA PRO A 8 11.74 13.73 0.39
C PRO A 8 10.46 14.27 1.05
N LEU A 9 10.45 14.38 2.39
CA LEU A 9 9.30 14.80 3.19
C LEU A 9 9.64 15.94 4.15
N SER A 10 8.71 16.87 4.35
CA SER A 10 8.79 17.84 5.45
C SER A 10 7.64 17.64 6.43
N PHE A 11 7.95 17.69 7.73
CA PHE A 11 6.99 17.47 8.81
C PHE A 11 6.72 18.76 9.58
N SER A 12 5.45 19.08 9.82
CA SER A 12 5.05 20.29 10.57
C SER A 12 4.22 19.93 11.80
N TRP A 13 4.90 19.47 12.85
CA TRP A 13 4.36 19.28 14.21
C TRP A 13 5.45 19.46 15.29
N LYS A 14 5.06 20.01 16.44
CA LYS A 14 5.91 20.19 17.63
C LYS A 14 5.45 19.25 18.76
N GLY A 15 6.36 18.81 19.62
CA GLY A 15 6.13 17.83 20.70
C GLY A 15 7.43 17.48 21.43
N ALA A 16 7.39 16.63 22.46
CA ALA A 16 8.60 16.08 23.07
C ALA A 16 9.18 14.96 22.21
N ALA A 17 10.49 14.70 22.29
CA ALA A 17 11.12 13.61 21.55
C ALA A 17 10.71 12.26 22.15
N ALA A 18 10.04 11.45 21.34
CA ALA A 18 9.72 10.07 21.59
C ALA A 18 10.98 9.22 21.60
N ARG A 19 11.20 8.42 22.65
CA ARG A 19 12.31 7.44 22.66
C ARG A 19 11.74 6.03 22.56
N VAL A 20 11.15 5.70 21.41
CA VAL A 20 10.97 4.29 21.03
C VAL A 20 12.38 3.70 20.92
N ASN A 21 12.73 2.76 21.80
CA ASN A 21 13.99 2.03 21.70
C ASN A 21 13.89 1.00 20.59
N TRP A 22 14.13 1.44 19.35
CA TRP A 22 14.01 0.61 18.15
C TRP A 22 14.86 -0.66 18.21
N ASP A 23 16.05 -0.60 18.78
CA ASP A 23 16.96 -1.75 18.80
C ASP A 23 16.42 -2.84 19.74
N GLU A 24 15.92 -2.44 20.90
CA GLU A 24 15.26 -3.34 21.85
C GLU A 24 13.95 -3.89 21.28
N LEU A 25 13.14 -3.02 20.66
CA LEU A 25 11.85 -3.40 20.10
C LEU A 25 12.00 -4.39 18.94
N ILE A 26 12.94 -4.15 18.03
CA ILE A 26 13.26 -5.07 16.94
C ILE A 26 13.79 -6.40 17.49
N LYS A 27 14.67 -6.37 18.51
CA LYS A 27 15.16 -7.61 19.16
C LYS A 27 14.00 -8.40 19.78
N LYS A 28 13.06 -7.73 20.45
CA LYS A 28 11.85 -8.36 21.02
C LYS A 28 11.02 -9.03 19.92
N TRP A 29 10.65 -8.28 18.88
CA TRP A 29 9.83 -8.79 17.79
C TRP A 29 10.49 -9.94 17.01
N LYS A 30 11.83 -9.93 16.86
CA LYS A 30 12.56 -11.08 16.31
C LYS A 30 12.41 -12.33 17.17
N LYS A 31 12.50 -12.21 18.51
CA LYS A 31 12.27 -13.34 19.43
C LYS A 31 10.84 -13.87 19.38
N GLU A 32 9.89 -12.99 19.10
CA GLU A 32 8.46 -13.32 18.94
C GLU A 32 8.10 -13.80 17.52
N ASN A 33 9.09 -13.99 16.63
CA ASN A 33 8.88 -14.39 15.23
C ASN A 33 7.92 -13.48 14.45
N GLN A 34 7.91 -12.18 14.76
CA GLN A 34 7.09 -11.22 14.03
C GLN A 34 7.66 -10.96 12.62
N PRO A 35 6.79 -10.71 11.62
CA PRO A 35 7.19 -10.52 10.23
C PRO A 35 7.81 -9.13 9.99
N LEU A 36 9.12 -9.01 10.16
CA LEU A 36 9.87 -7.75 10.09
C LEU A 36 10.59 -7.49 8.76
N GLY A 37 10.37 -8.31 7.73
CA GLY A 37 11.08 -8.23 6.43
C GLY A 37 10.95 -6.88 5.73
N PHE A 38 9.85 -6.15 5.97
CA PHE A 38 9.65 -4.79 5.43
C PHE A 38 10.63 -3.74 5.99
N LEU A 39 11.36 -4.04 7.07
CA LEU A 39 12.46 -3.21 7.57
C LEU A 39 13.75 -3.39 6.76
N SER A 40 13.79 -4.36 5.84
CA SER A 40 14.93 -4.65 4.96
C SER A 40 14.46 -4.68 3.50
N PRO A 41 14.21 -3.51 2.88
CA PRO A 41 13.82 -3.43 1.47
C PRO A 41 14.84 -4.16 0.57
N PRO A 42 14.40 -4.83 -0.52
CA PRO A 42 15.25 -5.67 -1.36
C PRO A 42 16.54 -4.98 -1.82
N GLY A 43 17.68 -5.64 -1.62
CA GLY A 43 19.00 -5.18 -2.05
C GLY A 43 19.22 -5.26 -3.57
N PRO A 44 20.41 -4.85 -4.06
CA PRO A 44 20.73 -4.86 -5.48
C PRO A 44 20.69 -6.26 -6.12
N ASP A 45 21.04 -7.30 -5.36
CA ASP A 45 21.05 -8.68 -5.86
C ASP A 45 19.64 -9.22 -6.01
N GLU A 46 18.76 -8.96 -5.03
CA GLU A 46 17.36 -9.35 -5.07
C GLU A 46 16.62 -8.61 -6.21
N THR A 47 16.89 -7.33 -6.42
CA THR A 47 16.30 -6.59 -7.56
C THR A 47 16.84 -7.09 -8.90
N LYS A 48 18.12 -7.49 -8.97
CA LYS A 48 18.70 -8.12 -10.17
C LYS A 48 18.05 -9.48 -10.47
N GLN A 49 17.83 -10.31 -9.44
CA GLN A 49 17.14 -11.60 -9.58
C GLN A 49 15.69 -11.41 -10.05
N LEU A 50 14.97 -10.45 -9.46
CA LEU A 50 13.62 -10.09 -9.90
C LEU A 50 13.60 -9.68 -11.38
N ARG A 51 14.48 -8.77 -11.80
CA ARG A 51 14.59 -8.33 -13.21
C ARG A 51 14.86 -9.49 -14.15
N ALA A 52 15.73 -10.43 -13.74
CA ALA A 52 16.01 -11.63 -14.51
C ALA A 52 14.76 -12.51 -14.66
N ALA A 53 13.99 -12.70 -13.58
CA ALA A 53 12.75 -13.46 -13.60
C ALA A 53 11.65 -12.80 -14.47
N LEU A 54 11.62 -11.46 -14.55
CA LEU A 54 10.63 -10.71 -15.35
C LEU A 54 11.04 -10.53 -16.82
N LYS A 55 12.29 -10.81 -17.17
CA LYS A 55 12.84 -10.70 -18.54
C LYS A 55 11.99 -11.37 -19.62
N PRO A 56 11.35 -12.54 -19.42
CA PRO A 56 10.55 -13.20 -20.46
C PRO A 56 9.44 -12.34 -21.06
N TRP A 57 8.89 -11.38 -20.28
CA TRP A 57 7.77 -10.53 -20.70
C TRP A 57 8.17 -9.12 -21.13
N LYS A 58 9.36 -8.65 -20.75
CA LYS A 58 9.80 -7.28 -21.04
C LYS A 58 9.83 -7.05 -22.56
N GLY A 59 9.08 -6.06 -23.03
CA GLY A 59 8.93 -5.74 -24.46
C GLY A 59 7.98 -6.67 -25.25
N LYS A 60 7.45 -7.73 -24.65
CA LYS A 60 6.51 -8.68 -25.31
C LYS A 60 5.05 -8.48 -24.93
N ILE A 61 4.79 -7.78 -23.84
CA ILE A 61 3.44 -7.51 -23.33
C ILE A 61 3.07 -6.05 -23.54
N GLU A 62 1.81 -5.81 -23.87
CA GLU A 62 1.24 -4.45 -23.95
C GLU A 62 0.48 -4.06 -22.69
N ARG A 63 0.17 -5.06 -21.86
CA ARG A 63 -0.74 -4.98 -20.74
C ARG A 63 -0.24 -5.85 -19.60
N TYR A 64 -0.32 -5.32 -18.38
CA TYR A 64 -0.01 -6.02 -17.14
C TYR A 64 -1.21 -5.86 -16.21
N CYS A 65 -1.76 -6.97 -15.73
CA CYS A 65 -2.88 -7.00 -14.82
C CYS A 65 -2.49 -7.79 -13.59
N LEU A 66 -2.26 -7.10 -12.48
CA LEU A 66 -2.07 -7.72 -11.18
C LEU A 66 -3.44 -8.13 -10.63
N ILE A 67 -3.57 -9.40 -10.24
CA ILE A 67 -4.76 -9.98 -9.62
C ILE A 67 -4.38 -10.38 -8.20
N GLY A 68 -4.95 -9.68 -7.23
CA GLY A 68 -4.67 -9.84 -5.80
C GLY A 68 -5.66 -9.01 -5.00
N ILE A 69 -5.72 -9.21 -3.68
CA ILE A 69 -6.60 -8.43 -2.80
C ILE A 69 -5.85 -7.99 -1.53
N GLY A 70 -6.28 -6.86 -0.95
CA GLY A 70 -5.67 -6.31 0.26
C GLY A 70 -4.17 -6.08 0.08
N GLY A 71 -3.37 -6.63 0.99
CA GLY A 71 -1.91 -6.50 0.95
C GLY A 71 -1.23 -7.12 -0.28
N SER A 72 -1.92 -7.94 -1.07
CA SER A 72 -1.40 -8.49 -2.34
C SER A 72 -1.64 -7.56 -3.54
N ALA A 73 -2.35 -6.44 -3.36
CA ALA A 73 -2.73 -5.53 -4.45
C ALA A 73 -2.58 -4.05 -4.09
N LEU A 74 -3.04 -3.63 -2.91
CA LEU A 74 -3.10 -2.22 -2.50
C LEU A 74 -1.74 -1.51 -2.55
N PRO A 75 -0.61 -2.11 -2.12
CA PRO A 75 0.68 -1.42 -2.23
C PRO A 75 1.10 -1.16 -3.68
N ALA A 76 0.90 -2.13 -4.57
CA ALA A 76 1.18 -1.95 -6.01
C ALA A 76 0.23 -0.90 -6.61
N LYS A 77 -1.06 -0.95 -6.30
CA LYS A 77 -2.07 0.02 -6.76
C LYS A 77 -1.74 1.44 -6.30
N SER A 78 -1.36 1.57 -5.03
CA SER A 78 -0.91 2.82 -4.41
C SER A 78 0.32 3.38 -5.10
N LEU A 79 1.34 2.57 -5.38
CA LEU A 79 2.54 2.99 -6.11
C LEU A 79 2.20 3.50 -7.53
N LEU A 80 1.42 2.72 -8.28
CA LEU A 80 1.06 3.05 -9.65
C LEU A 80 0.24 4.35 -9.73
N SER A 81 -0.73 4.51 -8.82
CA SER A 81 -1.52 5.75 -8.69
C SER A 81 -0.67 6.94 -8.25
N PHE A 82 0.26 6.73 -7.32
CA PHE A 82 1.14 7.78 -6.84
C PHE A 82 1.97 8.31 -8.00
N ILE A 83 2.80 7.46 -8.60
CA ILE A 83 3.71 7.86 -9.68
C ILE A 83 2.94 8.35 -10.92
N ASN A 84 1.76 7.78 -11.17
CA ASN A 84 0.96 7.99 -12.38
C ASN A 84 1.86 7.98 -13.63
N PRO A 85 2.56 6.86 -13.89
CA PRO A 85 3.54 6.79 -14.96
C PRO A 85 2.87 7.22 -16.26
N LYS A 86 3.52 8.16 -16.99
CA LYS A 86 3.18 8.51 -18.38
C LYS A 86 2.98 7.22 -19.19
N PRO A 87 2.23 7.23 -20.31
CA PRO A 87 1.86 6.00 -21.01
C PRO A 87 3.08 5.17 -21.42
N ILE A 88 3.47 4.26 -20.53
CA ILE A 88 4.50 3.25 -20.70
C ILE A 88 3.77 1.99 -21.18
N LYS A 89 4.37 1.28 -22.13
CA LYS A 89 3.97 -0.09 -22.43
C LYS A 89 4.80 -1.01 -21.52
N PRO A 90 4.18 -1.93 -20.76
CA PRO A 90 2.75 -2.21 -20.70
C PRO A 90 1.91 -1.22 -19.88
N ARG A 91 0.63 -1.06 -20.27
CA ARG A 91 -0.39 -0.45 -19.40
C ARG A 91 -0.64 -1.37 -18.21
N CYS A 92 -0.63 -0.81 -17.00
CA CYS A 92 -0.72 -1.57 -15.77
C CYS A 92 -2.07 -1.36 -15.08
N TRP A 93 -2.71 -2.45 -14.68
CA TRP A 93 -3.94 -2.47 -13.89
C TRP A 93 -3.80 -3.37 -12.67
N VAL A 94 -4.63 -3.09 -11.66
CA VAL A 94 -4.83 -3.94 -10.50
C VAL A 94 -6.30 -4.33 -10.46
N LEU A 95 -6.57 -5.63 -10.40
CA LEU A 95 -7.90 -6.21 -10.29
C LEU A 95 -8.03 -6.87 -8.91
N ASP A 96 -8.73 -6.17 -8.02
CA ASP A 96 -8.88 -6.48 -6.59
C ASP A 96 -10.34 -6.63 -6.16
N THR A 97 -11.26 -6.85 -7.11
CA THR A 97 -12.69 -7.00 -6.89
C THR A 97 -13.25 -8.23 -7.61
N ILE A 98 -14.28 -8.84 -7.02
CA ILE A 98 -15.07 -9.91 -7.62
C ILE A 98 -16.42 -9.42 -8.19
N ASP A 99 -16.65 -8.11 -8.23
CA ASP A 99 -17.87 -7.53 -8.80
C ASP A 99 -18.02 -7.91 -10.29
N PRO A 100 -19.09 -8.64 -10.66
CA PRO A 100 -19.28 -9.08 -12.04
C PRO A 100 -19.36 -7.95 -13.07
N ALA A 101 -19.90 -6.78 -12.71
CA ALA A 101 -19.97 -5.64 -13.63
C ALA A 101 -18.58 -5.11 -13.95
N THR A 102 -17.78 -4.83 -12.91
CA THR A 102 -16.38 -4.39 -13.05
C THR A 102 -15.54 -5.40 -13.84
N ILE A 103 -15.67 -6.70 -13.55
CA ILE A 103 -14.90 -7.75 -14.25
C ILE A 103 -15.26 -7.79 -15.74
N ARG A 104 -16.54 -7.70 -16.09
CA ARG A 104 -17.02 -7.79 -17.48
C ARG A 104 -16.45 -6.68 -18.35
N GLU A 105 -16.32 -5.48 -17.79
CA GLU A 105 -15.83 -4.29 -18.49
C GLU A 105 -14.32 -4.09 -18.33
N HIS A 106 -13.64 -4.95 -17.55
CA HIS A 106 -12.23 -4.74 -17.23
C HIS A 106 -11.36 -4.77 -18.51
N PRO A 107 -10.53 -3.74 -18.78
CA PRO A 107 -9.76 -3.63 -20.02
C PRO A 107 -8.81 -4.80 -20.29
N ALA A 108 -8.28 -5.42 -19.23
CA ALA A 108 -7.39 -6.57 -19.35
C ALA A 108 -8.10 -7.85 -19.81
N LEU A 109 -9.44 -7.90 -19.72
CA LEU A 109 -10.26 -9.07 -20.06
C LEU A 109 -10.99 -8.90 -21.40
N GLN A 110 -10.75 -7.81 -22.15
CA GLN A 110 -11.34 -7.61 -23.48
C GLN A 110 -10.62 -8.44 -24.57
N THR A 111 -11.31 -8.76 -25.67
CA THR A 111 -10.91 -9.77 -26.67
C THR A 111 -9.57 -9.48 -27.34
N ASP A 112 -9.36 -8.24 -27.79
CA ASP A 112 -8.12 -7.77 -28.40
C ASP A 112 -6.94 -7.69 -27.41
N ALA A 113 -7.26 -7.61 -26.11
CA ALA A 113 -6.31 -7.31 -25.05
C ALA A 113 -5.63 -8.55 -24.46
N MET A 114 -6.36 -9.66 -24.29
CA MET A 114 -5.89 -10.81 -23.52
C MET A 114 -4.65 -11.48 -24.11
N ALA A 115 -4.55 -11.56 -25.44
CA ALA A 115 -3.38 -12.16 -26.11
C ALA A 115 -2.07 -11.40 -25.86
N LYS A 116 -2.12 -10.16 -25.35
CA LYS A 116 -0.93 -9.35 -25.04
C LYS A 116 -0.89 -8.89 -23.57
N THR A 117 -1.69 -9.54 -22.73
CA THR A 117 -1.78 -9.26 -21.30
C THR A 117 -0.99 -10.29 -20.50
N LEU A 118 -0.19 -9.82 -19.54
CA LEU A 118 0.33 -10.63 -18.45
C LEU A 118 -0.61 -10.51 -17.25
N PHE A 119 -1.15 -11.64 -16.81
CA PHE A 119 -1.90 -11.78 -15.57
C PHE A 119 -0.96 -12.22 -14.45
N HIS A 120 -0.70 -11.32 -13.51
CA HIS A 120 0.12 -11.60 -12.35
C HIS A 120 -0.77 -11.98 -11.16
N ILE A 121 -0.87 -13.28 -10.85
CA ILE A 121 -1.72 -13.81 -9.80
C ILE A 121 -0.95 -13.80 -8.47
N VAL A 122 -1.49 -13.12 -7.47
CA VAL A 122 -0.81 -12.89 -6.20
C VAL A 122 -1.69 -13.32 -5.03
N SER A 123 -1.20 -14.27 -4.24
CA SER A 123 -1.80 -14.64 -2.95
C SER A 123 -0.73 -15.26 -2.06
N LYS A 124 -0.56 -14.73 -0.84
CA LYS A 124 0.41 -15.27 0.13
C LYS A 124 0.07 -16.72 0.51
N SER A 125 -1.18 -16.99 0.92
CA SER A 125 -1.63 -18.33 1.31
C SER A 125 -1.89 -19.27 0.12
N GLY A 126 -2.04 -18.72 -1.08
CA GLY A 126 -2.45 -19.47 -2.27
C GLY A 126 -3.88 -19.99 -2.25
N ALA A 127 -4.66 -19.62 -1.23
CA ALA A 127 -6.03 -20.09 -1.00
C ALA A 127 -7.04 -18.93 -0.86
N THR A 128 -6.64 -17.70 -1.19
CA THR A 128 -7.55 -16.55 -1.19
C THR A 128 -8.67 -16.75 -2.22
N MET A 129 -9.91 -16.80 -1.77
CA MET A 129 -11.07 -17.18 -2.58
C MET A 129 -11.23 -16.26 -3.80
N GLU A 130 -11.16 -14.95 -3.59
CA GLU A 130 -11.33 -13.92 -4.62
C GLU A 130 -10.30 -14.09 -5.73
N VAL A 131 -9.03 -14.32 -5.36
CA VAL A 131 -7.92 -14.55 -6.29
C VAL A 131 -8.14 -15.83 -7.09
N GLU A 132 -8.61 -16.90 -6.45
CA GLU A 132 -8.92 -18.16 -7.13
C GLU A 132 -10.10 -18.02 -8.11
N LEU A 133 -11.16 -17.31 -7.73
CA LEU A 133 -12.31 -17.05 -8.60
C LEU A 133 -11.89 -16.22 -9.82
N LEU A 134 -11.11 -15.16 -9.62
CA LEU A 134 -10.56 -14.34 -10.70
C LEU A 134 -9.63 -15.15 -11.61
N ARG A 135 -8.74 -15.97 -11.05
CA ARG A 135 -7.86 -16.86 -11.83
C ARG A 135 -8.67 -17.81 -12.71
N ARG A 136 -9.72 -18.45 -12.18
CA ARG A 136 -10.62 -19.30 -12.96
C ARG A 136 -11.34 -18.52 -14.05
N ARG A 137 -11.82 -17.31 -13.74
CA ARG A 137 -12.48 -16.45 -14.72
C ARG A 137 -11.55 -16.08 -15.88
N VAL A 138 -10.30 -15.73 -15.60
CA VAL A 138 -9.29 -15.46 -16.65
C VAL A 138 -9.05 -16.70 -17.50
N LEU A 139 -8.93 -17.89 -16.89
CA LEU A 139 -8.77 -19.14 -17.64
C LEU A 139 -9.97 -19.46 -18.53
N GLN A 140 -11.20 -19.28 -18.03
CA GLN A 140 -12.42 -19.45 -18.82
C GLN A 140 -12.43 -18.53 -20.05
N GLU A 141 -11.99 -17.27 -19.91
CA GLU A 141 -11.89 -16.34 -21.05
C GLU A 141 -10.76 -16.70 -22.02
N ILE A 142 -9.67 -17.27 -21.52
CA ILE A 142 -8.59 -17.80 -22.37
C ILE A 142 -9.08 -19.00 -23.19
N GLU A 143 -9.82 -19.92 -22.55
CA GLU A 143 -10.36 -21.13 -23.17
C GLU A 143 -11.44 -20.79 -24.20
N SER A 144 -12.42 -19.95 -23.84
CA SER A 144 -13.52 -19.55 -24.74
C SER A 144 -13.02 -18.86 -26.01
N ARG A 145 -11.88 -18.17 -25.92
CA ARG A 145 -11.24 -17.44 -27.04
C ARG A 145 -10.11 -18.22 -27.68
N GLN A 146 -9.86 -19.45 -27.26
CA GLN A 146 -8.82 -20.34 -27.80
C GLN A 146 -7.42 -19.71 -27.85
N ILE A 147 -7.08 -18.91 -26.82
CA ILE A 147 -5.77 -18.23 -26.76
C ILE A 147 -4.65 -19.26 -26.62
N GLN A 148 -3.79 -19.33 -27.63
CA GLN A 148 -2.63 -20.21 -27.66
C GLN A 148 -1.53 -19.73 -26.70
N ASN A 149 -0.67 -20.66 -26.28
CA ASN A 149 0.45 -20.41 -25.36
C ASN A 149 0.06 -19.64 -24.09
N TRP A 150 -1.15 -19.90 -23.59
CA TRP A 150 -1.75 -19.12 -22.50
C TRP A 150 -0.91 -19.10 -21.22
N LYS A 151 -0.11 -20.15 -20.97
CA LYS A 151 0.77 -20.26 -19.80
C LYS A 151 1.79 -19.11 -19.74
N GLU A 152 2.24 -18.62 -20.90
CA GLU A 152 3.12 -17.46 -21.01
C GLU A 152 2.42 -16.14 -20.63
N ARG A 153 1.10 -16.16 -20.43
CA ARG A 153 0.30 -15.01 -19.99
C ARG A 153 0.16 -14.94 -18.47
N PHE A 154 0.81 -15.84 -17.73
CA PHE A 154 0.74 -15.86 -16.27
C PHE A 154 2.09 -15.69 -15.62
N LEU A 155 2.07 -14.95 -14.51
CA LEU A 155 3.10 -14.89 -13.50
C LEU A 155 2.42 -15.15 -12.16
N VAL A 156 3.07 -15.90 -11.26
CA VAL A 156 2.54 -16.16 -9.92
C VAL A 156 3.49 -15.58 -8.88
N THR A 157 2.95 -14.89 -7.88
CA THR A 157 3.69 -14.57 -6.64
C THR A 157 2.97 -15.17 -5.44
N THR A 158 3.66 -16.04 -4.72
CA THR A 158 3.12 -16.74 -3.55
C THR A 158 4.23 -17.21 -2.61
N THR A 159 3.89 -17.58 -1.39
CA THR A 159 4.84 -18.13 -0.43
C THR A 159 5.22 -19.57 -0.80
N PRO A 160 6.51 -19.94 -0.78
CA PRO A 160 6.96 -21.30 -1.07
C PRO A 160 6.72 -22.25 0.11
N ALA A 161 5.46 -22.63 0.36
CA ALA A 161 5.06 -23.48 1.47
C ALA A 161 4.39 -24.79 1.01
N PRO A 162 4.68 -25.93 1.67
CA PRO A 162 3.96 -27.18 1.42
C PRO A 162 2.44 -26.99 1.50
N GLY A 163 1.70 -27.59 0.57
CA GLY A 163 0.23 -27.48 0.54
C GLY A 163 -0.32 -26.19 -0.11
N ASN A 164 0.52 -25.22 -0.46
CA ASN A 164 0.08 -24.00 -1.15
C ASN A 164 -0.49 -24.32 -2.55
N LEU A 165 -1.82 -24.15 -2.72
CA LEU A 165 -2.53 -24.54 -3.92
C LEU A 165 -2.13 -23.73 -5.16
N LEU A 166 -1.87 -22.43 -4.99
CA LEU A 166 -1.44 -21.57 -6.08
C LEU A 166 -0.02 -21.93 -6.56
N GLN A 167 0.89 -22.24 -5.63
CA GLN A 167 2.23 -22.73 -5.95
C GLN A 167 2.16 -24.04 -6.73
N GLN A 168 1.35 -25.00 -6.26
CA GLN A 168 1.18 -26.29 -6.94
C GLN A 168 0.59 -26.13 -8.35
N TRP A 169 -0.42 -25.27 -8.50
CA TRP A 169 -1.02 -25.00 -9.81
C TRP A 169 0.00 -24.40 -10.79
N ALA A 170 0.80 -23.43 -10.34
CA ALA A 170 1.84 -22.82 -11.15
C ALA A 170 2.92 -23.85 -11.55
N ALA A 171 3.41 -24.65 -10.59
CA ALA A 171 4.41 -25.68 -10.84
C ALA A 171 3.93 -26.74 -11.83
N ARG A 172 2.71 -27.28 -11.66
CA ARG A 172 2.11 -28.27 -12.60
C ARG A 172 1.99 -27.72 -14.01
N ASN A 173 1.73 -26.42 -14.16
CA ASN A 173 1.58 -25.77 -15.45
C ASN A 173 2.88 -25.18 -16.00
N ARG A 174 4.01 -25.28 -15.27
CA ARG A 174 5.29 -24.63 -15.60
C ARG A 174 5.16 -23.11 -15.77
N ILE A 175 4.31 -22.49 -14.97
CA ILE A 175 4.15 -21.03 -14.88
C ILE A 175 5.24 -20.50 -13.94
N PRO A 176 5.98 -19.44 -14.30
CA PRO A 176 7.02 -18.90 -13.43
C PRO A 176 6.46 -18.38 -12.11
N ILE A 177 7.22 -18.57 -11.04
CA ILE A 177 6.86 -18.19 -9.67
C ILE A 177 7.90 -17.22 -9.14
N LEU A 178 7.46 -16.07 -8.63
CA LEU A 178 8.25 -15.23 -7.75
C LEU A 178 7.95 -15.60 -6.29
N PRO A 179 8.96 -15.92 -5.47
CA PRO A 179 8.74 -16.23 -4.08
C PRO A 179 8.35 -14.98 -3.29
N LEU A 180 7.34 -15.11 -2.44
CA LEU A 180 6.99 -14.09 -1.46
C LEU A 180 7.63 -14.41 -0.11
N ASP A 181 8.37 -13.45 0.44
CA ASP A 181 9.02 -13.58 1.75
C ASP A 181 7.98 -13.75 2.86
N GLU A 182 8.08 -14.87 3.59
CA GLU A 182 7.20 -15.19 4.72
C GLU A 182 7.30 -14.15 5.84
N ASN A 183 8.49 -13.56 6.00
CA ASN A 183 8.80 -12.52 6.96
C ASN A 183 8.19 -11.16 6.59
N ILE A 184 7.44 -11.06 5.47
CA ILE A 184 6.70 -9.86 5.09
C ILE A 184 5.20 -10.11 5.28
N GLY A 185 4.59 -9.36 6.21
CA GLY A 185 3.13 -9.33 6.38
C GLY A 185 2.44 -8.69 5.18
N GLY A 186 1.21 -9.13 4.87
CA GLY A 186 0.48 -8.68 3.68
C GLY A 186 0.36 -7.15 3.59
N ARG A 187 -0.13 -6.49 4.63
CA ARG A 187 -0.28 -5.02 4.68
C ARG A 187 1.04 -4.24 4.76
N PHE A 188 2.17 -4.93 4.97
CA PHE A 188 3.52 -4.36 4.98
C PHE A 188 4.31 -4.71 3.71
N SER A 189 3.65 -5.21 2.66
CA SER A 189 4.29 -5.77 1.46
C SER A 189 4.72 -4.74 0.41
N SER A 190 4.73 -3.45 0.75
CA SER A 190 5.09 -2.35 -0.16
C SER A 190 6.49 -2.48 -0.77
N PHE A 191 7.39 -3.22 -0.11
CA PHE A 191 8.73 -3.55 -0.61
C PHE A 191 8.90 -5.03 -0.98
N SER A 192 7.82 -5.74 -1.28
CA SER A 192 7.85 -7.13 -1.72
C SER A 192 8.05 -7.27 -3.23
N ALA A 193 8.32 -8.51 -3.68
CA ALA A 193 8.39 -8.86 -5.09
C ALA A 193 7.14 -8.47 -5.90
N VAL A 194 5.97 -8.40 -5.27
CA VAL A 194 4.70 -8.01 -5.89
C VAL A 194 4.76 -6.56 -6.38
N THR A 195 5.04 -5.63 -5.46
CA THR A 195 5.11 -4.20 -5.74
C THR A 195 6.27 -3.90 -6.67
N TYR A 196 7.41 -4.57 -6.49
CA TYR A 196 8.58 -4.38 -7.34
C TYR A 196 8.36 -4.92 -8.76
N ALA A 197 7.60 -6.00 -8.95
CA ALA A 197 7.23 -6.44 -10.28
C ALA A 197 6.34 -5.42 -10.99
N ALA A 198 5.34 -4.86 -10.30
CA ALA A 198 4.51 -3.78 -10.85
C ALA A 198 5.34 -2.52 -11.19
N ALA A 199 6.30 -2.17 -10.33
CA ALA A 199 7.23 -1.07 -10.55
C ALA A 199 8.08 -1.28 -11.82
N GLU A 200 8.69 -2.46 -11.99
CA GLU A 200 9.51 -2.79 -13.16
C GLU A 200 8.71 -2.75 -14.46
N PHE A 201 7.51 -3.33 -14.50
CA PHE A 201 6.65 -3.26 -15.68
C PHE A 201 6.18 -1.84 -15.99
N SER A 202 6.17 -0.95 -15.00
CA SER A 202 5.76 0.45 -15.15
C SER A 202 6.94 1.40 -15.34
N GLY A 203 8.16 0.90 -15.49
CA GLY A 203 9.37 1.73 -15.64
C GLY A 203 9.73 2.57 -14.42
N ILE A 204 9.27 2.18 -13.23
CA ILE A 204 9.54 2.86 -11.96
C ILE A 204 10.88 2.34 -11.40
N SER A 205 11.76 3.26 -10.98
CA SER A 205 13.07 2.91 -10.42
C SER A 205 12.96 2.17 -9.08
N LEU A 206 13.39 0.90 -9.06
CA LEU A 206 13.47 0.11 -7.83
C LEU A 206 14.54 0.63 -6.85
N ASP A 207 15.63 1.19 -7.40
CA ASP A 207 16.71 1.72 -6.60
C ASP A 207 16.25 2.98 -5.85
N ASP A 208 15.44 3.83 -6.49
CA ASP A 208 14.82 5.00 -5.88
C ASP A 208 13.81 4.59 -4.80
N LEU A 209 12.94 3.61 -5.08
CA LEU A 209 12.00 3.06 -4.08
C LEU A 209 12.75 2.60 -2.82
N ARG A 210 13.84 1.83 -3.01
CA ARG A 210 14.70 1.36 -1.92
C ARG A 210 15.36 2.53 -1.19
N GLU A 211 15.90 3.51 -1.91
CA GLU A 211 16.52 4.69 -1.31
C GLU A 211 15.54 5.47 -0.45
N GLY A 212 14.30 5.67 -0.93
CA GLY A 212 13.22 6.26 -0.16
C GLY A 212 12.98 5.54 1.16
N ALA A 213 12.82 4.22 1.10
CA ALA A 213 12.62 3.40 2.30
C ALA A 213 13.78 3.50 3.29
N ARG A 214 15.03 3.48 2.81
CA ARG A 214 16.23 3.68 3.65
C ARG A 214 16.23 5.04 4.32
N TRP A 215 15.76 6.08 3.63
CA TRP A 215 15.67 7.42 4.20
C TRP A 215 14.72 7.44 5.41
N ALA A 216 13.54 6.84 5.28
CA ALA A 216 12.58 6.74 6.39
C ALA A 216 13.11 5.88 7.56
N LEU A 217 13.81 4.78 7.26
CA LEU A 217 14.47 3.93 8.27
C LEU A 217 15.54 4.70 9.05
N ALA A 218 16.31 5.55 8.38
CA ALA A 218 17.31 6.41 9.00
C ALA A 218 16.68 7.56 9.82
N ALA A 219 15.45 7.95 9.50
CA ALA A 219 14.67 9.00 10.18
C ALA A 219 13.51 8.44 11.03
N LYS A 220 13.65 7.23 11.56
CA LYS A 220 12.61 6.50 12.33
C LYS A 220 12.09 7.25 13.57
N GLU A 221 12.85 8.19 14.09
CA GLU A 221 12.47 9.08 15.20
C GLU A 221 11.29 9.98 14.81
N ALA A 222 11.19 10.39 13.53
CA ALA A 222 10.04 11.16 13.05
C ALA A 222 8.75 10.34 13.10
N ALA A 223 8.81 9.06 12.74
CA ALA A 223 7.69 8.12 12.82
C ALA A 223 7.30 7.84 14.28
N SER A 224 8.28 7.70 15.16
CA SER A 224 8.09 7.51 16.61
C SER A 224 7.37 8.72 17.23
N ARG A 225 7.82 9.92 16.87
CA ARG A 225 7.23 11.20 17.29
C ARG A 225 5.78 11.32 16.83
N TYR A 226 5.48 10.94 15.60
CA TYR A 226 4.12 10.95 15.08
C TYR A 226 3.23 9.96 15.84
N ALA A 227 3.69 8.71 16.04
CA ALA A 227 2.98 7.69 16.81
C ALA A 227 2.65 8.15 18.24
N GLU A 228 3.60 8.76 18.94
CA GLU A 228 3.35 9.28 20.30
C GLU A 228 2.33 10.40 20.34
N LEU A 229 2.37 11.32 19.38
CA LEU A 229 1.38 12.39 19.30
C LEU A 229 -0.01 11.81 19.05
N LEU A 230 -0.14 10.80 18.17
CA LEU A 230 -1.40 10.07 18.01
C LEU A 230 -1.84 9.40 19.31
N LEU A 231 -0.94 8.76 20.05
CA LEU A 231 -1.26 8.15 21.34
C LEU A 231 -1.77 9.17 22.37
N GLN A 232 -1.18 10.38 22.41
CA GLN A 232 -1.65 11.45 23.28
C GLN A 232 -3.09 11.86 22.94
N GLU A 233 -3.42 11.94 21.65
CA GLU A 233 -4.77 12.26 21.21
C GLU A 233 -5.76 11.11 21.46
N ILE A 234 -5.35 9.85 21.29
CA ILE A 234 -6.13 8.67 21.69
C ILE A 234 -6.48 8.74 23.19
N LYS A 235 -5.51 9.08 24.05
CA LYS A 235 -5.73 9.26 25.49
C LYS A 235 -6.72 10.39 25.79
N ARG A 236 -6.82 11.40 24.92
CA ARG A 236 -7.83 12.47 24.95
C ARG A 236 -9.16 12.09 24.30
N LYS A 237 -9.42 10.79 24.10
CA LYS A 237 -10.66 10.23 23.53
C LYS A 237 -10.92 10.65 22.07
N ARG A 238 -9.87 10.96 21.32
CA ARG A 238 -9.96 11.12 19.88
C ARG A 238 -9.76 9.77 19.21
N THR A 239 -10.83 9.28 18.59
CA THR A 239 -10.93 7.92 18.05
C THR A 239 -10.90 7.91 16.52
N VAL A 240 -11.10 9.05 15.86
CA VAL A 240 -11.12 9.15 14.39
C VAL A 240 -9.84 9.84 13.90
N LEU A 241 -9.10 9.17 13.00
CA LEU A 241 -7.92 9.72 12.32
C LEU A 241 -8.24 9.94 10.84
N GLY A 242 -8.31 11.19 10.40
CA GLY A 242 -8.46 11.55 8.99
C GLY A 242 -7.13 11.71 8.29
N PHE A 243 -6.92 11.00 7.17
CA PHE A 243 -5.86 11.27 6.21
C PHE A 243 -6.40 12.23 5.14
N PHE A 244 -6.00 13.50 5.21
CA PHE A 244 -6.41 14.57 4.29
C PHE A 244 -5.40 14.66 3.15
N LEU A 245 -5.78 14.19 1.98
CA LEU A 245 -4.94 13.97 0.82
C LEU A 245 -5.17 15.08 -0.21
N TYR A 246 -4.17 15.93 -0.42
CA TYR A 246 -4.21 17.01 -1.41
C TYR A 246 -3.33 16.65 -2.61
N GLY A 247 -3.96 15.97 -3.57
CA GLY A 247 -3.38 15.47 -4.80
C GLY A 247 -4.00 14.12 -5.18
N ASP A 248 -4.64 14.04 -6.34
CA ASP A 248 -5.42 12.85 -6.76
C ASP A 248 -4.59 11.57 -6.80
N CYS A 249 -3.30 11.68 -7.12
CA CYS A 249 -2.32 10.58 -7.08
C CYS A 249 -2.23 9.88 -5.71
N LEU A 250 -2.62 10.56 -4.62
CA LEU A 250 -2.58 10.03 -3.25
C LEU A 250 -3.80 9.18 -2.91
N THR A 251 -4.83 9.11 -3.75
CA THR A 251 -6.11 8.44 -3.40
C THR A 251 -5.90 6.98 -2.97
N GLU A 252 -5.13 6.22 -3.73
CA GLU A 252 -4.83 4.81 -3.44
C GLU A 252 -3.83 4.64 -2.28
N LEU A 253 -2.97 5.64 -2.03
CA LEU A 253 -2.21 5.70 -0.78
C LEU A 253 -3.16 5.80 0.42
N GLY A 254 -4.23 6.59 0.31
CA GLY A 254 -5.28 6.64 1.32
C GLY A 254 -5.81 5.26 1.68
N GLN A 255 -6.19 4.47 0.67
CA GLN A 255 -6.69 3.09 0.86
C GLN A 255 -5.66 2.18 1.53
N LEU A 256 -4.39 2.28 1.12
CA LEU A 256 -3.30 1.56 1.78
C LEU A 256 -3.16 1.95 3.27
N LEU A 257 -3.25 3.24 3.59
CA LEU A 257 -3.16 3.72 4.98
C LEU A 257 -4.36 3.29 5.83
N LEU A 258 -5.57 3.25 5.25
CA LEU A 258 -6.75 2.70 5.94
C LEU A 258 -6.50 1.25 6.34
N GLN A 259 -6.07 0.40 5.40
CA GLN A 259 -5.75 -0.99 5.69
C GLN A 259 -4.66 -1.10 6.75
N LEU A 260 -3.55 -0.38 6.55
CA LEU A 260 -2.38 -0.43 7.42
C LEU A 260 -2.74 -0.09 8.87
N PHE A 261 -3.46 1.02 9.10
CA PHE A 261 -3.84 1.44 10.45
C PHE A 261 -4.95 0.56 11.04
N ALA A 262 -6.01 0.27 10.28
CA ALA A 262 -7.15 -0.47 10.81
C ALA A 262 -6.77 -1.90 11.20
N GLU A 263 -6.13 -2.65 10.30
CA GLU A 263 -5.76 -4.05 10.57
C GLU A 263 -4.65 -4.20 11.62
N SER A 264 -3.73 -3.21 11.71
CA SER A 264 -2.64 -3.29 12.69
C SER A 264 -3.08 -2.84 14.08
N LEU A 265 -3.90 -1.80 14.19
CA LEU A 265 -4.18 -1.13 15.46
C LEU A 265 -5.55 -1.48 16.05
N GLY A 266 -6.50 -1.93 15.21
CA GLY A 266 -7.86 -2.31 15.61
C GLY A 266 -7.89 -3.68 16.28
N LYS A 267 -7.47 -3.76 17.55
CA LYS A 267 -7.31 -5.00 18.31
C LYS A 267 -7.76 -4.83 19.76
N GLU A 268 -8.34 -5.88 20.33
CA GLU A 268 -8.64 -5.95 21.77
C GLU A 268 -9.48 -4.75 22.28
N GLY A 269 -10.42 -4.26 21.46
CA GLY A 269 -11.22 -3.07 21.80
C GLY A 269 -10.46 -1.74 21.76
N ARG A 270 -9.20 -1.74 21.31
CA ARG A 270 -8.39 -0.56 21.03
C ARG A 270 -8.31 -0.32 19.52
N GLY A 271 -8.03 0.92 19.14
CA GLY A 271 -7.86 1.30 17.74
C GLY A 271 -8.22 2.74 17.47
N LEU A 272 -7.93 3.15 16.25
CA LEU A 272 -8.47 4.35 15.63
C LEU A 272 -9.39 3.90 14.48
N THR A 273 -10.40 4.70 14.17
CA THR A 273 -11.13 4.61 12.89
C THR A 273 -10.38 5.49 11.89
N PRO A 274 -9.54 4.91 11.00
CA PRO A 274 -8.91 5.69 9.96
C PRO A 274 -9.96 6.05 8.89
N THR A 275 -9.89 7.28 8.39
CA THR A 275 -10.75 7.78 7.30
C THR A 275 -9.90 8.51 6.26
N THR A 276 -10.34 8.54 5.01
CA THR A 276 -9.72 9.35 3.96
C THR A 276 -10.54 10.59 3.67
N PHE A 277 -9.85 11.68 3.34
CA PHE A 277 -10.43 12.93 2.88
C PHE A 277 -9.66 13.38 1.65
N ILE A 278 -10.34 13.59 0.53
CA ILE A 278 -9.73 14.05 -0.73
C ILE A 278 -9.97 15.55 -0.88
N GLY A 279 -8.89 16.33 -0.79
CA GLY A 279 -8.92 17.76 -1.03
C GLY A 279 -8.92 18.08 -2.53
N THR A 280 -9.76 18.99 -3.03
CA THR A 280 -10.71 19.85 -2.31
C THR A 280 -12.12 19.28 -2.18
N ARG A 281 -12.44 18.19 -2.89
CA ARG A 281 -13.79 17.60 -2.97
C ARG A 281 -14.47 17.47 -1.61
N ASP A 282 -13.80 16.86 -0.64
CA ASP A 282 -14.41 16.52 0.65
C ASP A 282 -14.50 17.73 1.62
N GLN A 283 -14.00 18.91 1.20
CA GLN A 283 -14.29 20.17 1.89
C GLN A 283 -15.78 20.53 1.83
N HIS A 284 -16.48 20.02 0.82
CA HIS A 284 -17.90 20.22 0.59
C HIS A 284 -18.75 19.08 1.16
N SER A 285 -18.17 18.22 1.99
CA SER A 285 -18.88 17.13 2.66
C SER A 285 -18.37 16.94 4.09
N LEU A 286 -17.25 16.23 4.26
CA LEU A 286 -16.72 15.80 5.55
C LEU A 286 -16.16 16.96 6.40
N LEU A 287 -15.71 18.05 5.78
CA LEU A 287 -15.07 19.15 6.53
C LEU A 287 -16.03 19.81 7.54
N GLN A 288 -17.32 19.91 7.21
CA GLN A 288 -18.34 20.40 8.15
C GLN A 288 -18.36 19.55 9.44
N LEU A 289 -18.27 18.22 9.32
CA LEU A 289 -18.24 17.31 10.45
C LEU A 289 -16.96 17.46 11.29
N TYR A 290 -15.82 17.75 10.67
CA TYR A 290 -14.57 18.00 11.39
C TYR A 290 -14.55 19.36 12.11
N LEU A 291 -15.21 20.38 11.56
CA LEU A 291 -15.22 21.73 12.14
C LEU A 291 -16.36 22.00 13.12
N GLY A 292 -17.51 21.33 12.94
CA GLY A 292 -18.73 21.57 13.73
C GLY A 292 -19.25 20.35 14.48
N GLY A 293 -18.72 19.16 14.21
CA GLY A 293 -19.15 17.93 14.87
C GLY A 293 -18.42 17.63 16.19
N PRO A 294 -18.54 16.39 16.69
CA PRO A 294 -17.89 15.96 17.93
C PRO A 294 -16.37 16.17 17.91
N ALA A 295 -15.79 16.47 19.08
CA ALA A 295 -14.36 16.74 19.26
C ALA A 295 -13.50 15.46 19.38
N ASP A 296 -13.88 14.40 18.67
CA ASP A 296 -13.32 13.04 18.71
C ASP A 296 -12.33 12.74 17.56
N LYS A 297 -11.90 13.77 16.83
CA LYS A 297 -11.12 13.63 15.58
C LYS A 297 -9.74 14.22 15.68
N MET A 298 -8.86 13.72 14.83
CA MET A 298 -7.55 14.27 14.50
C MET A 298 -7.29 14.13 12.99
N ALA A 299 -6.40 14.96 12.45
CA ALA A 299 -6.12 15.01 11.02
C ALA A 299 -4.63 14.90 10.74
N THR A 300 -4.27 14.09 9.75
CA THR A 300 -2.96 14.10 9.10
C THR A 300 -3.15 14.59 7.67
N ILE A 301 -2.69 15.81 7.40
CA ILE A 301 -2.76 16.44 6.09
C ILE A 301 -1.48 16.13 5.32
N ILE A 302 -1.65 15.51 4.16
CA ILE A 302 -0.61 15.12 3.24
C ILE A 302 -0.85 15.91 1.95
N TRP A 303 0.10 16.75 1.54
CA TRP A 303 -0.05 17.52 0.31
C TRP A 303 1.20 17.43 -0.56
N LEU A 304 0.98 17.38 -1.87
CA LEU A 304 2.03 17.43 -2.87
C LEU A 304 2.39 18.89 -3.19
N ASP A 305 3.69 19.18 -3.24
CA ASP A 305 4.21 20.48 -3.67
C ASP A 305 4.10 20.63 -5.19
N GLN A 306 2.88 20.79 -5.68
CA GLN A 306 2.63 21.04 -7.09
C GLN A 306 2.90 22.52 -7.38
N LYS A 307 4.13 22.83 -7.83
CA LYS A 307 4.52 24.08 -8.52
C LYS A 307 3.65 25.27 -8.11
N LYS A 308 3.87 25.80 -6.90
CA LYS A 308 3.06 26.89 -6.30
C LYS A 308 3.02 28.18 -7.13
N ASP A 309 3.90 28.27 -8.13
CA ASP A 309 3.92 29.30 -9.17
C ASP A 309 2.76 29.18 -10.17
N GLN A 310 2.13 28.01 -10.30
CA GLN A 310 0.96 27.81 -11.14
C GLN A 310 -0.35 28.08 -10.39
N PRO A 311 -1.38 28.71 -11.01
CA PRO A 311 -2.62 29.06 -10.32
C PRO A 311 -3.33 27.89 -9.62
N LEU A 312 -3.47 26.74 -10.30
CA LEU A 312 -4.13 25.56 -9.71
C LEU A 312 -3.29 24.93 -8.60
N GLY A 313 -1.97 24.84 -8.78
CA GLY A 313 -1.05 24.35 -7.75
C GLY A 313 -1.08 25.22 -6.49
N ARG A 314 -1.08 26.54 -6.68
CA ARG A 314 -1.24 27.52 -5.59
C ARG A 314 -2.59 27.37 -4.87
N ALA A 315 -3.67 27.21 -5.62
CA ALA A 315 -5.02 27.04 -5.05
C ALA A 315 -5.13 25.74 -4.25
N LEU A 316 -4.57 24.63 -4.73
CA LEU A 316 -4.55 23.36 -4.02
C LEU A 316 -3.74 23.45 -2.71
N TRP A 317 -2.55 24.05 -2.76
CA TRP A 317 -1.75 24.32 -1.57
C TRP A 317 -2.48 25.22 -0.57
N ALA A 318 -3.05 26.35 -1.03
CA ALA A 318 -3.77 27.28 -0.19
C ALA A 318 -4.99 26.61 0.47
N SER A 319 -5.67 25.73 -0.26
CA SER A 319 -6.78 24.93 0.25
C SER A 319 -6.34 23.95 1.33
N ALA A 320 -5.17 23.32 1.19
CA ALA A 320 -4.60 22.46 2.24
C ALA A 320 -4.27 23.24 3.51
N GLN A 321 -3.63 24.41 3.34
CA GLN A 321 -3.27 25.27 4.48
C GLN A 321 -4.48 25.92 5.15
N GLY A 322 -5.50 26.31 4.37
CA GLY A 322 -6.76 26.83 4.88
C GLY A 322 -7.50 25.82 5.75
N VAL A 323 -7.55 24.55 5.32
CA VAL A 323 -8.10 23.46 6.14
C VAL A 323 -7.24 23.19 7.37
N ALA A 324 -5.91 23.16 7.23
CA ALA A 324 -5.02 22.99 8.38
C ALA A 324 -5.26 24.07 9.44
N GLN A 325 -5.43 25.32 9.01
CA GLN A 325 -5.67 26.45 9.90
C GLN A 325 -7.08 26.40 10.52
N SER A 326 -8.12 26.08 9.75
CA SER A 326 -9.49 26.00 10.28
C SER A 326 -9.64 24.89 11.32
N LEU A 327 -9.04 23.72 11.08
CA LEU A 327 -8.98 22.61 12.03
C LEU A 327 -8.26 23.01 13.33
N LYS A 328 -7.10 23.68 13.23
CA LYS A 328 -6.37 24.21 14.41
C LYS A 328 -7.20 25.23 15.18
N THR A 329 -7.88 26.15 14.51
CA THR A 329 -8.80 27.13 15.14
C THR A 329 -9.91 26.43 15.91
N ARG A 330 -10.41 25.30 15.39
CA ARG A 330 -11.40 24.44 16.07
C ARG A 330 -10.78 23.42 17.04
N ARG A 331 -9.49 23.57 17.35
CA ARG A 331 -8.73 22.72 18.28
C ARG A 331 -8.69 21.23 17.88
N VAL A 332 -8.91 20.91 16.61
CA VAL A 332 -8.65 19.57 16.06
C VAL A 332 -7.13 19.42 15.88
N PRO A 333 -6.49 18.32 16.34
CA PRO A 333 -5.07 18.08 16.12
C PRO A 333 -4.78 17.93 14.65
N VAL A 334 -3.73 18.59 14.20
CA VAL A 334 -3.30 18.55 12.81
C VAL A 334 -1.83 18.19 12.74
N PHE A 335 -1.54 17.10 12.04
CA PHE A 335 -0.21 16.68 11.60
C PHE A 335 -0.10 16.97 10.11
N GLN A 336 1.06 17.43 9.66
CA GLN A 336 1.25 17.94 8.31
C GLN A 336 2.50 17.33 7.67
N ILE A 337 2.32 16.61 6.56
CA ILE A 337 3.38 16.00 5.76
C ILE A 337 3.36 16.65 4.37
N GLN A 338 4.44 17.37 4.05
CA GLN A 338 4.68 17.88 2.70
C GLN A 338 5.44 16.83 1.89
N ILE A 339 4.94 16.55 0.69
CA ILE A 339 5.60 15.72 -0.32
C ILE A 339 6.24 16.66 -1.34
N HIS A 340 7.57 16.60 -1.50
CA HIS A 340 8.27 17.52 -2.40
C HIS A 340 8.16 17.13 -3.87
N GLN A 341 8.18 15.83 -4.17
CA GLN A 341 8.11 15.33 -5.53
C GLN A 341 7.23 14.08 -5.60
N ASN A 342 6.63 13.87 -6.77
CA ASN A 342 5.90 12.66 -7.07
C ASN A 342 6.83 11.70 -7.83
N ASP A 343 7.71 11.05 -7.07
CA ASP A 343 8.69 10.10 -7.58
C ASP A 343 8.81 8.85 -6.68
N ALA A 344 9.52 7.85 -7.19
CA ALA A 344 9.72 6.56 -6.54
C ALA A 344 10.38 6.70 -5.16
N LYS A 345 11.38 7.58 -5.05
CA LYS A 345 12.09 7.85 -3.79
C LYS A 345 11.16 8.43 -2.73
N THR A 346 10.31 9.37 -3.11
CA THR A 346 9.36 10.00 -2.20
C THR A 346 8.26 9.01 -1.77
N TYR A 347 7.76 8.19 -2.70
CA TYR A 347 6.81 7.12 -2.36
C TYR A 347 7.40 6.12 -1.36
N GLY A 348 8.61 5.61 -1.63
CA GLY A 348 9.29 4.67 -0.74
C GLY A 348 9.50 5.25 0.66
N CYS A 349 9.88 6.53 0.74
CA CYS A 349 10.02 7.24 2.02
C CYS A 349 8.68 7.35 2.76
N LEU A 350 7.63 7.77 2.07
CA LEU A 350 6.31 7.99 2.65
C LEU A 350 5.68 6.71 3.20
N VAL A 351 5.70 5.63 2.42
CA VAL A 351 5.11 4.36 2.85
C VAL A 351 5.90 3.73 4.00
N GLN A 352 7.23 3.78 3.95
CA GLN A 352 8.05 3.25 5.04
C GLN A 352 7.92 4.09 6.32
N PHE A 353 7.75 5.41 6.22
CA PHE A 353 7.41 6.25 7.37
C PHE A 353 6.12 5.76 8.04
N PHE A 354 5.07 5.47 7.27
CA PHE A 354 3.81 4.97 7.83
C PHE A 354 3.90 3.54 8.35
N HIS A 355 4.70 2.65 7.74
CA HIS A 355 4.99 1.35 8.33
C HIS A 355 5.60 1.51 9.74
N LEU A 356 6.64 2.35 9.86
CA LEU A 356 7.33 2.61 11.14
C LEU A 356 6.39 3.27 12.16
N ALA A 357 5.58 4.24 11.73
CA ALA A 357 4.61 4.90 12.59
C ALA A 357 3.57 3.93 13.14
N THR A 358 3.08 3.02 12.29
CA THR A 358 2.05 2.04 12.65
C THR A 358 2.58 1.05 13.68
N ILE A 359 3.77 0.49 13.48
CA ILE A 359 4.34 -0.49 14.43
C ILE A 359 4.77 0.18 15.74
N ALA A 360 5.26 1.42 15.69
CA ALA A 360 5.54 2.22 16.87
C ALA A 360 4.26 2.50 17.67
N LEU A 361 3.18 2.90 17.00
CA LEU A 361 1.89 3.15 17.65
C LEU A 361 1.28 1.87 18.22
N GLY A 362 1.34 0.75 17.49
CA GLY A 362 0.89 -0.56 17.98
C GLY A 362 1.61 -0.97 19.26
N HIS A 363 2.95 -0.83 19.28
CA HIS A 363 3.75 -1.06 20.48
C HIS A 363 3.31 -0.16 21.65
N LEU A 364 3.17 1.14 21.41
CA LEU A 364 2.77 2.12 22.42
C LEU A 364 1.34 1.90 22.95
N MET A 365 0.45 1.33 22.13
CA MET A 365 -0.91 0.94 22.51
C MET A 365 -0.97 -0.42 23.20
N GLY A 366 0.13 -1.18 23.23
CA GLY A 366 0.17 -2.53 23.77
C GLY A 366 -0.61 -3.55 22.94
N VAL A 367 -0.68 -3.38 21.62
CA VAL A 367 -1.32 -4.32 20.70
C VAL A 367 -0.30 -4.91 19.73
N ASN A 368 -0.54 -6.12 19.22
CA ASN A 368 0.29 -6.70 18.16
C ASN A 368 -0.08 -6.09 16.79
N PRO A 369 0.83 -5.31 16.15
CA PRO A 369 0.54 -4.68 14.87
C PRO A 369 0.63 -5.63 13.67
N PHE A 370 1.04 -6.89 13.86
CA PHE A 370 1.37 -7.79 12.75
C PHE A 370 0.34 -8.89 12.46
N ASP A 371 -0.53 -9.23 13.42
CA ASP A 371 -1.57 -10.27 13.24
C ASP A 371 -2.91 -9.70 12.74
N GLN A 372 -3.90 -10.56 12.51
CA GLN A 372 -5.26 -10.16 12.07
C GLN A 372 -6.31 -11.24 12.40
N PRO A 373 -6.46 -11.64 13.68
CA PRO A 373 -7.22 -12.84 14.02
C PRO A 373 -8.72 -12.79 13.65
N MET A 374 -9.32 -11.60 13.59
CA MET A 374 -10.78 -11.47 13.47
C MET A 374 -11.31 -11.54 12.04
N VAL A 375 -10.47 -11.40 11.01
CA VAL A 375 -10.94 -11.36 9.61
C VAL A 375 -11.36 -12.74 9.09
N ASP A 376 -10.92 -13.81 9.75
CA ASP A 376 -11.23 -15.19 9.32
C ASP A 376 -12.68 -15.59 9.62
N LEU A 377 -13.36 -14.90 10.54
CA LEU A 377 -14.77 -15.15 10.86
C LEU A 377 -15.69 -14.90 9.66
N GLN A 378 -15.51 -13.78 8.96
CA GLN A 378 -16.22 -13.46 7.72
C GLN A 378 -15.98 -14.53 6.64
N LYS A 379 -14.73 -15.01 6.52
CA LYS A 379 -14.37 -16.01 5.51
C LYS A 379 -15.09 -17.33 5.75
N LYS A 380 -15.18 -17.76 7.02
CA LYS A 380 -15.92 -18.96 7.42
C LYS A 380 -17.39 -18.87 6.97
N TYR A 381 -18.10 -17.79 7.34
CA TYR A 381 -19.51 -17.63 6.95
C TYR A 381 -19.70 -17.53 5.44
N THR A 382 -18.76 -16.89 4.73
CA THR A 382 -18.80 -16.83 3.26
C THR A 382 -18.67 -18.22 2.64
N GLN A 383 -17.78 -19.07 3.17
CA GLN A 383 -17.61 -20.45 2.71
C GLN A 383 -18.88 -21.29 2.97
N GLU A 384 -19.47 -21.15 4.16
CA GLU A 384 -20.73 -21.83 4.51
C GLU A 384 -21.88 -21.45 3.54
N LEU A 385 -22.03 -20.17 3.23
CA LEU A 385 -23.04 -19.68 2.28
C LEU A 385 -22.78 -20.16 0.83
N LEU A 386 -21.52 -20.45 0.50
CA LEU A 386 -21.14 -21.01 -0.79
C LEU A 386 -21.17 -22.56 -0.82
N GLY A 387 -21.57 -23.20 0.29
CA GLY A 387 -21.62 -24.65 0.42
C GLY A 387 -20.24 -25.32 0.35
N ARG A 388 -19.20 -24.68 0.90
CA ARG A 388 -17.81 -25.17 0.90
C ARG A 388 -17.26 -25.49 2.28
#